data_AF-A0A5M5KDC7-F1
#
_entry.id   AF-A0A5M5KDC7-F1
#
_cell.length_a   1.000
_cell.length_b   1.000
_cell.length_c   1.000
_cell.angle_alpha   90.00
_cell.angle_beta   90.00
_cell.angle_gamma   90.00
#
_symmetry.space_group_name_H-M   'P 1'
#
loop_
_entity.id
_entity.type
_entity.pdbx_description
1 polymer ?
#
loop_
_entity_poly.entity_id
_entity_poly.type
_entity_poly.pdbx_seq_one_letter_code
_entity_poly.pdbx_strand_id
1 'polypeptide(L)'
;MIAKGKSISHGTAALEYDLAKEINGEAAATEIHRHELFGCTGEEMVQEMKPYFVDFPNVKNNCLRFEVSPSVEESAGMTDADWAKLGNDFMQRMGLMNHQYIIVKHSGTEKNRRQAHLHILANRVSLSGELYKDNWIGKRATEAANGIARERNLVQSKDIGKANREEIKQAMDGILARMQGFDLAGFSRELEKLGFRVREARASTGKLNGYYVTSRSGTEYKASEIGKGYTLAHIEKTQKNLKYNSISRNYGNTLKPKDGGLHL
;
A
#
# COMPACT_ATOMS: atom_id res chain seq x y z
N MET A 1 -3.55 -12.52 -0.83
CA MET A 1 -4.52 -12.35 -1.93
C MET A 1 -4.61 -13.62 -2.78
N ILE A 2 -5.79 -13.96 -3.29
CA ILE A 2 -6.02 -15.07 -4.23
C ILE A 2 -6.78 -14.58 -5.46
N ALA A 3 -6.69 -15.30 -6.57
CA ALA A 3 -7.56 -15.05 -7.71
C ALA A 3 -7.98 -16.34 -8.42
N LYS A 4 -9.15 -16.29 -9.04
CA LYS A 4 -9.67 -17.33 -9.93
C LYS A 4 -9.89 -16.73 -11.31
N GLY A 5 -9.67 -17.51 -12.36
CA GLY A 5 -9.90 -17.09 -13.74
C GLY A 5 -10.52 -18.21 -14.55
N LYS A 6 -11.51 -17.89 -15.39
CA LYS A 6 -12.16 -18.81 -16.31
C LYS A 6 -12.55 -18.09 -17.61
N SER A 7 -12.45 -18.79 -18.72
CA SER A 7 -13.16 -18.42 -19.95
C SER A 7 -14.61 -18.90 -19.85
N ILE A 8 -15.60 -18.06 -20.17
CA ILE A 8 -17.02 -18.38 -20.04
C ILE A 8 -17.79 -17.98 -21.31
N SER A 9 -18.92 -18.65 -21.55
CA SER A 9 -19.87 -18.35 -22.63
C SER A 9 -21.08 -17.53 -22.18
N HIS A 10 -21.29 -17.40 -20.87
CA HIS A 10 -22.46 -16.79 -20.24
C HIS A 10 -22.13 -15.40 -19.66
N GLY A 11 -21.46 -14.55 -20.45
CA GLY A 11 -21.00 -13.22 -20.03
C GLY A 11 -22.12 -12.35 -19.46
N THR A 12 -23.27 -12.26 -20.15
CA THR A 12 -24.42 -11.45 -19.72
C THR A 12 -24.92 -11.86 -18.33
N ALA A 13 -25.22 -13.15 -18.15
CA ALA A 13 -25.71 -13.65 -16.85
C ALA A 13 -24.68 -13.45 -15.72
N ALA A 14 -23.38 -13.60 -16.03
CA ALA A 14 -22.33 -13.35 -15.05
C ALA A 14 -22.25 -11.87 -14.65
N LEU A 15 -22.31 -10.95 -15.61
CA LEU A 15 -22.22 -9.52 -15.33
C LEU A 15 -23.46 -8.98 -14.62
N GLU A 16 -24.66 -9.41 -15.04
CA GLU A 16 -25.91 -9.09 -14.36
C GLU A 16 -25.88 -9.56 -12.89
N TYR A 17 -25.41 -10.78 -12.63
CA TYR A 17 -25.22 -11.28 -11.26
C TYR A 17 -24.22 -10.42 -10.47
N ASP A 18 -23.10 -10.05 -11.10
CA ASP A 18 -22.05 -9.27 -10.44
C ASP A 18 -22.55 -7.83 -10.15
N LEU A 19 -23.37 -7.21 -11.01
CA LEU A 19 -23.94 -5.88 -10.82
C LEU A 19 -25.12 -5.86 -9.83
N ALA A 20 -25.95 -6.90 -9.82
CA ALA A 20 -27.14 -6.99 -8.97
C ALA A 20 -26.86 -7.56 -7.57
N LYS A 21 -25.58 -7.63 -7.15
CA LYS A 21 -25.22 -8.24 -5.88
C LYS A 21 -25.83 -7.47 -4.71
N GLU A 22 -26.61 -8.17 -3.91
CA GLU A 22 -27.12 -7.71 -2.62
C GLU A 22 -26.64 -8.61 -1.48
N ILE A 23 -26.55 -8.06 -0.27
CA ILE A 23 -26.29 -8.79 0.97
C ILE A 23 -27.27 -8.32 2.03
N ASN A 24 -28.22 -9.18 2.42
CA ASN A 24 -29.37 -8.85 3.28
C ASN A 24 -30.26 -7.72 2.74
N GLY A 25 -30.51 -7.70 1.42
CA GLY A 25 -31.37 -6.71 0.77
C GLY A 25 -30.74 -5.32 0.60
N GLU A 26 -29.46 -5.16 0.91
CA GLU A 26 -28.68 -3.96 0.64
C GLU A 26 -27.75 -4.19 -0.55
N ALA A 27 -27.67 -3.21 -1.46
CA ALA A 27 -26.75 -3.25 -2.58
C ALA A 27 -25.30 -3.39 -2.09
N ALA A 28 -24.61 -4.41 -2.59
CA ALA A 28 -23.24 -4.76 -2.22
C ALA A 28 -22.28 -4.74 -3.41
N ALA A 29 -22.77 -4.44 -4.62
CA ALA A 29 -21.97 -4.18 -5.79
C ALA A 29 -21.62 -2.69 -5.93
N THR A 30 -20.41 -2.40 -6.37
CA THR A 30 -19.98 -1.08 -6.81
C THR A 30 -19.16 -1.24 -8.07
N GLU A 31 -19.57 -0.60 -9.15
CA GLU A 31 -18.71 -0.50 -10.33
C GLU A 31 -17.50 0.38 -9.99
N ILE A 32 -16.30 -0.17 -10.17
CA ILE A 32 -15.04 0.50 -9.83
C ILE A 32 -14.42 1.13 -11.06
N HIS A 33 -14.50 0.46 -12.21
CA HIS A 33 -13.84 0.88 -13.42
C HIS A 33 -14.38 0.16 -14.67
N ARG A 34 -14.32 0.85 -15.81
CA ARG A 34 -14.55 0.31 -17.15
C ARG A 34 -13.45 0.77 -18.10
N HIS A 35 -13.16 -0.06 -19.10
CA HIS A 35 -12.19 0.23 -20.15
C HIS A 35 -12.79 -0.15 -21.52
N GLU A 36 -12.94 0.85 -22.40
CA GLU A 36 -13.45 0.70 -23.77
C GLU A 36 -14.75 -0.11 -23.87
N LEU A 37 -15.64 0.06 -22.89
CA LEU A 37 -16.90 -0.68 -22.77
C LEU A 37 -18.02 0.27 -22.36
N PHE A 38 -19.11 0.30 -23.11
CA PHE A 38 -20.26 1.18 -22.93
C PHE A 38 -21.54 0.36 -22.70
N GLY A 39 -22.62 1.05 -22.32
CA GLY A 39 -23.89 0.45 -21.92
C GLY A 39 -24.25 0.70 -20.46
N CYS A 40 -25.52 0.50 -20.14
CA CYS A 40 -26.15 0.70 -18.84
C CYS A 40 -26.50 -0.63 -18.15
N THR A 41 -26.71 -1.70 -18.92
CA THR A 41 -27.03 -3.05 -18.40
C THR A 41 -25.91 -4.04 -18.72
N GLY A 42 -25.88 -5.17 -18.01
CA GLY A 42 -24.93 -6.25 -18.30
C GLY A 42 -25.18 -6.86 -19.67
N GLU A 43 -26.44 -6.86 -20.13
CA GLU A 43 -26.78 -7.22 -21.51
C GLU A 43 -26.15 -6.25 -22.51
N GLU A 44 -26.40 -4.94 -22.41
CA GLU A 44 -25.88 -3.94 -23.36
C GLU A 44 -24.35 -4.00 -23.47
N MET A 45 -23.65 -4.09 -22.34
CA MET A 45 -22.19 -4.20 -22.32
C MET A 45 -21.70 -5.47 -23.04
N VAL A 46 -22.33 -6.62 -22.80
CA VAL A 46 -21.90 -7.87 -23.44
C VAL A 46 -22.30 -7.91 -24.92
N GLN A 47 -23.40 -7.25 -25.31
CA GLN A 47 -23.77 -7.08 -26.73
C GLN A 47 -22.70 -6.28 -27.48
N GLU A 48 -22.15 -5.22 -26.88
CA GLU A 48 -21.06 -4.44 -27.46
C GLU A 48 -19.78 -5.28 -27.70
N MET A 49 -19.53 -6.31 -26.89
CA MET A 49 -18.37 -7.20 -27.06
C MET A 49 -18.51 -8.16 -28.26
N LYS A 50 -19.75 -8.46 -28.71
CA LYS A 50 -20.02 -9.52 -29.69
C LYS A 50 -19.42 -9.29 -31.09
N PRO A 51 -19.40 -8.08 -31.67
CA PRO A 51 -18.86 -7.86 -33.01
C PRO A 51 -17.40 -8.31 -33.18
N TYR A 52 -16.60 -8.31 -32.11
CA TYR A 52 -15.21 -8.79 -32.14
C TYR A 52 -15.07 -10.31 -32.39
N PHE A 53 -16.16 -11.07 -32.28
CA PHE A 53 -16.15 -12.52 -32.49
C PHE A 53 -16.51 -12.97 -33.90
N VAL A 54 -16.79 -12.03 -34.82
CA VAL A 54 -17.16 -12.37 -36.21
C VAL A 54 -16.09 -13.26 -36.88
N ASP A 55 -14.81 -12.99 -36.61
CA ASP A 55 -13.68 -13.77 -37.14
C ASP A 55 -13.40 -15.08 -36.36
N PHE A 56 -14.14 -15.33 -35.27
CA PHE A 56 -13.94 -16.46 -34.37
C PHE A 56 -15.22 -17.31 -34.16
N PRO A 57 -15.90 -17.78 -35.23
CA PRO A 57 -17.22 -18.40 -35.13
C PRO A 57 -17.27 -19.69 -34.29
N ASN A 58 -16.13 -20.34 -34.06
CA ASN A 58 -16.03 -21.57 -33.27
C ASN A 58 -15.73 -21.32 -31.78
N VAL A 59 -15.47 -20.06 -31.37
CA VAL A 59 -15.14 -19.72 -29.99
C VAL A 59 -16.42 -19.55 -29.18
N LYS A 60 -16.73 -20.55 -28.35
CA LYS A 60 -17.92 -20.52 -27.47
C LYS A 60 -17.73 -19.68 -26.22
N ASN A 61 -16.50 -19.66 -25.68
CA ASN A 61 -16.17 -18.89 -24.49
C ASN A 61 -15.64 -17.53 -24.90
N ASN A 62 -16.55 -16.56 -25.04
CA ASN A 62 -16.29 -15.21 -25.53
C ASN A 62 -15.88 -14.22 -24.44
N CYS A 63 -16.09 -14.54 -23.16
CA CYS A 63 -15.69 -13.68 -22.06
C CYS A 63 -14.64 -14.36 -21.19
N LEU A 64 -13.82 -13.55 -20.53
CA LEU A 64 -12.94 -13.95 -19.45
C LEU A 64 -13.52 -13.39 -18.16
N ARG A 65 -13.71 -14.25 -17.15
CA ARG A 65 -14.18 -13.86 -15.83
C ARG A 65 -13.11 -14.12 -14.79
N PHE A 66 -12.86 -13.13 -13.96
CA PHE A 66 -11.95 -13.22 -12.83
C PHE A 66 -12.64 -12.83 -11.52
N GLU A 67 -12.17 -13.45 -10.45
CA GLU A 67 -12.48 -13.10 -9.06
C GLU A 67 -11.13 -12.83 -8.39
N VAL A 68 -10.89 -11.61 -7.90
CA VAL A 68 -9.64 -11.21 -7.24
C VAL A 68 -9.97 -10.82 -5.79
N SER A 69 -9.44 -11.59 -4.85
CA SER A 69 -9.82 -11.53 -3.44
C SER A 69 -8.60 -11.31 -2.54
N PRO A 70 -8.29 -10.05 -2.16
CA PRO A 70 -7.35 -9.78 -1.08
C PRO A 70 -7.89 -10.34 0.26
N SER A 71 -7.02 -10.55 1.24
CA SER A 71 -7.47 -10.85 2.59
C SER A 71 -8.20 -9.65 3.22
N VAL A 72 -8.94 -9.88 4.30
CA VAL A 72 -9.61 -8.80 5.04
C VAL A 72 -8.59 -7.78 5.54
N GLU A 73 -7.41 -8.22 5.93
CA GLU A 73 -6.31 -7.38 6.40
C GLU A 73 -5.65 -6.61 5.24
N GLU A 74 -5.39 -7.27 4.10
CA GLU A 74 -4.82 -6.64 2.90
C GLU A 74 -5.72 -5.54 2.31
N SER A 75 -7.03 -5.67 2.51
CA SER A 75 -8.04 -4.74 2.00
C SER A 75 -8.59 -3.76 3.03
N ALA A 76 -8.14 -3.85 4.29
CA ALA A 76 -8.57 -2.96 5.35
C ALA A 76 -8.24 -1.50 5.00
N GLY A 77 -9.28 -0.66 4.90
CA GLY A 77 -9.13 0.76 4.60
C GLY A 77 -8.87 1.10 3.12
N MET A 78 -8.94 0.13 2.20
CA MET A 78 -8.84 0.43 0.77
C MET A 78 -10.01 1.31 0.30
N THR A 79 -9.68 2.43 -0.33
CA THR A 79 -10.63 3.30 -1.03
C THR A 79 -11.00 2.73 -2.41
N ASP A 80 -12.04 3.27 -3.04
CA ASP A 80 -12.40 2.85 -4.41
C ASP A 80 -11.26 3.09 -5.42
N ALA A 81 -10.44 4.13 -5.22
CA ALA A 81 -9.25 4.36 -6.02
C ALA A 81 -8.20 3.23 -5.83
N ASP A 82 -8.03 2.73 -4.61
CA ASP A 82 -7.13 1.59 -4.35
C ASP A 82 -7.65 0.31 -5.00
N TRP A 83 -8.97 0.10 -5.00
CA TRP A 83 -9.60 -1.02 -5.70
C TRP A 83 -9.46 -0.91 -7.21
N ALA A 84 -9.61 0.29 -7.79
CA ALA A 84 -9.37 0.54 -9.20
C ALA A 84 -7.93 0.25 -9.58
N LYS A 85 -6.97 0.69 -8.75
CA LYS A 85 -5.55 0.38 -8.94
C LYS A 85 -5.29 -1.13 -8.88
N LEU A 86 -5.84 -1.84 -7.89
CA LEU A 86 -5.68 -3.30 -7.78
C LEU A 86 -6.23 -4.02 -9.02
N GLY A 87 -7.42 -3.62 -9.48
CA GLY A 87 -8.04 -4.16 -10.68
C GLY A 87 -7.18 -3.93 -11.93
N ASN A 88 -6.69 -2.72 -12.13
CA ASN A 88 -5.83 -2.37 -13.27
C ASN A 88 -4.46 -3.06 -13.22
N ASP A 89 -3.82 -3.13 -12.05
CA ASP A 89 -2.56 -3.90 -11.87
C ASP A 89 -2.76 -5.38 -12.24
N PHE A 90 -3.93 -5.95 -11.91
CA PHE A 90 -4.30 -7.31 -12.29
C PHE A 90 -4.50 -7.46 -13.80
N MET A 91 -5.26 -6.56 -14.42
CA MET A 91 -5.47 -6.56 -15.89
C MET A 91 -4.16 -6.40 -16.67
N GLN A 92 -3.25 -5.55 -16.19
CA GLN A 92 -1.93 -5.38 -16.76
C GLN A 92 -1.11 -6.69 -16.72
N ARG A 93 -1.08 -7.38 -15.58
CA ARG A 93 -0.35 -8.67 -15.45
C ARG A 93 -0.97 -9.79 -16.27
N MET A 94 -2.28 -9.76 -16.44
CA MET A 94 -2.97 -10.70 -17.32
C MET A 94 -2.72 -10.38 -18.81
N GLY A 95 -2.18 -9.20 -19.14
CA GLY A 95 -1.99 -8.76 -20.52
C GLY A 95 -3.30 -8.38 -21.21
N LEU A 96 -4.27 -7.89 -20.45
CA LEU A 96 -5.64 -7.61 -20.90
C LEU A 96 -5.95 -6.11 -21.04
N MET A 97 -4.93 -5.25 -20.98
CA MET A 97 -5.12 -3.79 -21.11
C MET A 97 -5.64 -3.38 -22.50
N ASN A 98 -5.46 -4.22 -23.53
CA ASN A 98 -6.00 -3.98 -24.87
C ASN A 98 -7.34 -4.68 -25.09
N HIS A 99 -8.12 -4.92 -24.03
CA HIS A 99 -9.43 -5.57 -24.11
C HIS A 99 -10.50 -4.66 -23.53
N GLN A 100 -11.74 -4.88 -23.94
CA GLN A 100 -12.89 -4.27 -23.27
C GLN A 100 -13.11 -4.99 -21.93
N TYR A 101 -13.29 -4.26 -20.84
CA TYR A 101 -13.57 -4.88 -19.54
C TYR A 101 -14.30 -3.96 -18.56
N ILE A 102 -14.91 -4.60 -17.55
CA ILE A 102 -15.54 -3.96 -16.40
C ILE A 102 -15.04 -4.61 -15.12
N ILE A 103 -14.85 -3.79 -14.09
CA ILE A 103 -14.44 -4.19 -12.74
C ILE A 103 -15.54 -3.79 -11.77
N VAL A 104 -16.13 -4.78 -11.11
CA VAL A 104 -17.15 -4.61 -10.09
C VAL A 104 -16.59 -5.10 -8.75
N LYS A 105 -16.67 -4.27 -7.72
CA LYS A 105 -16.34 -4.66 -6.35
C LYS A 105 -17.59 -5.18 -5.67
N HIS A 106 -17.48 -6.34 -5.03
CA HIS A 106 -18.43 -6.78 -4.00
C HIS A 106 -17.86 -6.41 -2.63
N SER A 107 -18.67 -5.76 -1.79
CA SER A 107 -18.24 -5.32 -0.44
C SER A 107 -18.06 -6.48 0.55
N GLY A 108 -18.61 -7.65 0.23
CA GLY A 108 -18.52 -8.84 1.07
C GLY A 108 -19.04 -10.10 0.37
N THR A 109 -19.11 -11.18 1.13
CA THR A 109 -19.77 -12.43 0.74
C THR A 109 -20.90 -12.74 1.73
N GLU A 110 -21.79 -13.67 1.37
CA GLU A 110 -22.85 -14.14 2.29
C GLU A 110 -22.28 -14.66 3.62
N LYS A 111 -21.10 -15.30 3.57
CA LYS A 111 -20.45 -15.91 4.74
C LYS A 111 -19.60 -14.93 5.53
N ASN A 112 -19.05 -13.92 4.87
CA ASN A 112 -18.16 -12.93 5.48
C ASN A 112 -18.38 -11.57 4.82
N ARG A 113 -19.12 -10.70 5.52
CA ARG A 113 -19.46 -9.34 5.06
C ARG A 113 -18.27 -8.39 4.96
N ARG A 114 -17.10 -8.77 5.49
CA ARG A 114 -15.85 -7.99 5.37
C ARG A 114 -14.95 -8.48 4.22
N GLN A 115 -15.30 -9.60 3.59
CA GLN A 115 -14.49 -10.19 2.51
C GLN A 115 -14.82 -9.51 1.18
N ALA A 116 -14.36 -8.27 1.02
CA ALA A 116 -14.47 -7.57 -0.24
C ALA A 116 -13.60 -8.22 -1.32
N HIS A 117 -14.06 -8.20 -2.57
CA HIS A 117 -13.37 -8.80 -3.71
C HIS A 117 -13.82 -8.15 -5.01
N LEU A 118 -13.02 -8.30 -6.06
CA LEU A 118 -13.32 -7.82 -7.40
C LEU A 118 -13.85 -8.96 -8.28
N HIS A 119 -14.94 -8.69 -8.96
CA HIS A 119 -15.38 -9.38 -10.15
C HIS A 119 -14.92 -8.60 -11.39
N ILE A 120 -14.27 -9.28 -12.32
CA ILE A 120 -13.82 -8.67 -13.57
C ILE A 120 -14.38 -9.49 -14.72
N LEU A 121 -15.10 -8.84 -15.63
CA LEU A 121 -15.49 -9.43 -16.91
C LEU A 121 -14.74 -8.70 -18.03
N ALA A 122 -14.05 -9.46 -18.87
CA ALA A 122 -13.33 -8.94 -20.02
C ALA A 122 -13.76 -9.65 -21.31
N ASN A 123 -13.78 -8.91 -22.42
CA ASN A 123 -13.88 -9.49 -23.76
C ASN A 123 -12.64 -10.37 -24.01
N ARG A 124 -12.82 -11.60 -24.50
CA ARG A 124 -11.70 -12.49 -24.82
C ARG A 124 -10.96 -12.05 -26.08
N VAL A 125 -11.60 -11.33 -26.98
CA VAL A 125 -10.95 -10.74 -28.15
C VAL A 125 -10.51 -9.33 -27.80
N SER A 126 -9.28 -8.97 -28.19
CA SER A 126 -8.73 -7.64 -27.95
C SER A 126 -9.36 -6.61 -28.88
N LEU A 127 -9.13 -5.33 -28.58
CA LEU A 127 -9.46 -4.20 -29.45
C LEU A 127 -8.72 -4.27 -30.80
N SER A 128 -7.60 -5.01 -30.87
CA SER A 128 -6.87 -5.32 -32.10
C SER A 128 -7.40 -6.52 -32.88
N GLY A 129 -8.49 -7.17 -32.42
CA GLY A 129 -9.05 -8.36 -33.06
C GLY A 129 -8.32 -9.66 -32.75
N GLU A 130 -7.46 -9.69 -31.72
CA GLU A 130 -6.67 -10.87 -31.36
C GLU A 130 -7.37 -11.71 -30.29
N LEU A 131 -7.51 -13.00 -30.54
CA LEU A 131 -8.10 -13.92 -29.56
C LEU A 131 -7.11 -14.23 -28.43
N TYR A 132 -7.50 -13.92 -27.20
CA TYR A 132 -6.71 -14.24 -26.03
C TYR A 132 -6.66 -15.75 -25.76
N LYS A 133 -5.45 -16.26 -25.49
CA LYS A 133 -5.20 -17.67 -25.14
C LYS A 133 -5.52 -17.92 -23.67
N ASP A 134 -6.53 -18.75 -23.42
CA ASP A 134 -7.05 -19.10 -22.08
C ASP A 134 -6.37 -20.32 -21.44
N ASN A 135 -5.34 -20.88 -22.08
CA ASN A 135 -4.53 -21.95 -21.50
C ASN A 135 -4.02 -21.55 -20.12
N TRP A 136 -4.30 -22.40 -19.13
CA TRP A 136 -3.90 -22.21 -17.73
C TRP A 136 -4.37 -20.89 -17.12
N ILE A 137 -5.47 -20.30 -17.61
CA ILE A 137 -5.95 -18.98 -17.17
C ILE A 137 -6.12 -18.88 -15.64
N GLY A 138 -6.61 -19.93 -14.98
CA GLY A 138 -6.74 -19.95 -13.52
C GLY A 138 -5.40 -19.91 -12.78
N LYS A 139 -4.38 -20.63 -13.30
CA LYS A 139 -3.02 -20.60 -12.76
C LYS A 139 -2.38 -19.23 -12.97
N ARG A 140 -2.50 -18.66 -14.18
CA ARG A 140 -1.99 -17.31 -14.51
C ARG A 140 -2.64 -16.23 -13.65
N ALA A 141 -3.96 -16.30 -13.42
CA ALA A 141 -4.66 -15.41 -12.51
C ALA A 141 -4.12 -15.52 -11.07
N THR A 142 -3.91 -16.74 -10.58
CA THR A 142 -3.33 -16.97 -9.24
C THR A 142 -1.91 -16.39 -9.14
N GLU A 143 -1.07 -16.60 -10.16
CA GLU A 143 0.29 -16.04 -10.21
C GLU A 143 0.29 -14.50 -10.24
N ALA A 144 -0.59 -13.89 -11.04
CA ALA A 144 -0.76 -12.44 -11.12
C ALA A 144 -1.15 -11.85 -9.75
N ALA A 145 -2.17 -12.42 -9.10
CA ALA A 145 -2.62 -11.98 -7.79
C ALA A 145 -1.54 -12.15 -6.71
N ASN A 146 -0.84 -13.28 -6.69
CA ASN A 146 0.25 -13.52 -5.76
C ASN A 146 1.41 -12.53 -5.98
N GLY A 147 1.73 -12.21 -7.23
CA GLY A 147 2.75 -11.19 -7.57
C GLY A 147 2.39 -9.82 -7.00
N ILE A 148 1.16 -9.37 -7.22
CA ILE A 148 0.68 -8.07 -6.69
C ILE A 148 0.71 -8.07 -5.16
N ALA A 149 0.26 -9.15 -4.51
CA ALA A 149 0.26 -9.25 -3.04
C ALA A 149 1.67 -9.08 -2.47
N ARG A 150 2.65 -9.77 -3.05
CA ARG A 150 4.06 -9.68 -2.61
C ARG A 150 4.57 -8.25 -2.74
N GLU A 151 4.31 -7.59 -3.85
CA GLU A 151 4.76 -6.21 -4.07
C GLU A 151 4.09 -5.23 -3.09
N ARG A 152 2.78 -5.36 -2.87
CA ARG A 152 2.06 -4.53 -1.88
C ARG A 152 2.58 -4.73 -0.47
N ASN A 153 2.83 -5.98 -0.07
CA ASN A 153 3.40 -6.30 1.24
C ASN A 153 4.82 -5.74 1.41
N LEU A 154 5.63 -5.74 0.35
CA LEU A 154 6.96 -5.13 0.36
C LEU A 154 6.89 -3.60 0.51
N VAL A 155 5.94 -2.95 -0.17
CA VAL A 155 5.71 -1.50 -0.02
C VAL A 155 5.27 -1.18 1.41
N GLN A 156 4.27 -1.88 1.95
CA GLN A 156 3.81 -1.69 3.33
C GLN A 156 4.93 -1.89 4.35
N SER A 157 5.76 -2.93 4.19
CA SER A 157 6.91 -3.16 5.07
C SER A 157 7.92 -2.01 5.05
N LYS A 158 8.20 -1.44 3.86
CA LYS A 158 9.08 -0.27 3.72
C LYS A 158 8.51 0.97 4.40
N ASP A 159 7.20 1.20 4.25
CA ASP A 159 6.51 2.36 4.84
C ASP A 159 6.46 2.27 6.36
N ILE A 160 6.11 1.10 6.91
CA ILE A 160 6.18 0.83 8.36
C ILE A 160 7.61 1.05 8.85
N GLY A 161 8.60 0.56 8.12
CA GLY A 161 10.01 0.78 8.45
C GLY A 161 10.39 2.25 8.49
N LYS A 162 9.88 3.06 7.55
CA LYS A 162 10.13 4.51 7.51
C LYS A 162 9.45 5.21 8.69
N ALA A 163 8.19 4.89 8.98
CA ALA A 163 7.44 5.45 10.09
C ALA A 163 8.10 5.14 11.43
N ASN A 164 8.47 3.88 11.67
CA ASN A 164 9.17 3.46 12.88
C ASN A 164 10.49 4.21 13.09
N ARG A 165 11.30 4.35 12.05
CA ARG A 165 12.58 5.09 12.14
C ARG A 165 12.37 6.57 12.44
N GLU A 166 11.35 7.20 11.85
CA GLU A 166 11.05 8.61 12.11
C GLU A 166 10.50 8.81 13.54
N GLU A 167 9.64 7.92 14.03
CA GLU A 167 9.16 7.95 15.42
C GLU A 167 10.32 7.81 16.42
N ILE A 168 11.19 6.82 16.21
CA ILE A 168 12.40 6.62 17.02
C ILE A 168 13.27 7.88 16.96
N LYS A 169 13.53 8.40 15.75
CA LYS A 169 14.34 9.60 15.54
C LYS A 169 13.81 10.80 16.33
N GLN A 170 12.50 11.05 16.29
CA GLN A 170 11.88 12.14 17.06
C GLN A 170 12.04 11.96 18.58
N ALA A 171 11.88 10.72 19.06
CA ALA A 171 12.12 10.40 20.46
C ALA A 171 13.60 10.64 20.85
N MET A 172 14.54 10.22 20.02
CA MET A 172 15.98 10.43 20.22
C MET A 172 16.31 11.93 20.25
N ASP A 173 15.81 12.71 19.30
CA ASP A 173 16.02 14.17 19.25
C ASP A 173 15.50 14.86 20.52
N GLY A 174 14.28 14.52 20.96
CA GLY A 174 13.68 15.05 22.17
C GLY A 174 14.50 14.74 23.43
N ILE A 175 15.05 13.53 23.53
CA ILE A 175 15.93 13.14 24.64
C ILE A 175 17.27 13.88 24.57
N LEU A 176 17.93 13.91 23.40
CA LEU A 176 19.23 14.55 23.24
C LEU A 176 19.17 16.05 23.55
N ALA A 177 18.10 16.74 23.15
CA ALA A 177 17.92 18.16 23.38
C ALA A 177 17.90 18.53 24.88
N ARG A 178 17.37 17.66 25.75
CA ARG A 178 17.24 17.90 27.21
C ARG A 178 18.39 17.35 28.05
N MET A 179 19.13 16.36 27.55
CA MET A 179 20.27 15.76 28.29
C MET A 179 21.39 16.78 28.48
N GLN A 180 22.04 16.86 29.65
CA GLN A 180 23.15 17.80 29.89
C GLN A 180 24.42 17.44 29.09
N GLY A 181 24.76 16.15 29.01
CA GLY A 181 25.78 15.58 28.14
C GLY A 181 25.30 14.23 27.61
N PHE A 182 25.95 13.70 26.59
CA PHE A 182 25.60 12.37 26.08
C PHE A 182 26.20 11.29 26.99
N ASP A 183 25.35 10.40 27.47
CA ASP A 183 25.73 9.17 28.16
C ASP A 183 24.81 8.07 27.62
N LEU A 184 25.40 6.99 27.09
CA LEU A 184 24.62 5.94 26.42
C LEU A 184 23.67 5.23 27.39
N ALA A 185 24.09 5.01 28.64
CA ALA A 185 23.27 4.32 29.64
C ALA A 185 22.04 5.16 30.01
N GLY A 186 22.25 6.46 30.29
CA GLY A 186 21.18 7.42 30.56
C GLY A 186 20.26 7.63 29.36
N PHE A 187 20.82 7.75 28.16
CA PHE A 187 20.07 7.85 26.91
C PHE A 187 19.17 6.63 26.69
N SER A 188 19.71 5.43 26.88
CA SER A 188 18.97 4.17 26.73
C SER A 188 17.79 4.08 27.70
N ARG A 189 18.02 4.43 28.97
CA ARG A 189 16.97 4.44 29.99
C ARG A 189 15.83 5.43 29.68
N GLU A 190 16.14 6.58 29.10
CA GLU A 190 15.10 7.54 28.68
C GLU A 190 14.32 7.06 27.45
N LEU A 191 14.95 6.35 26.51
CA LEU A 191 14.26 5.71 25.39
C LEU A 191 13.34 4.58 25.87
N GLU A 192 13.79 3.78 26.83
CA GLU A 192 12.99 2.69 27.41
C GLU A 192 11.72 3.19 28.09
N LYS A 193 11.79 4.34 28.77
CA LYS A 193 10.60 5.02 29.34
C LYS A 193 9.57 5.40 28.28
N LEU A 194 10.00 5.64 27.04
CA LEU A 194 9.14 5.92 25.89
C LEU A 194 8.69 4.66 25.15
N GLY A 195 9.08 3.47 25.62
CA GLY A 195 8.74 2.18 25.03
C GLY A 195 9.71 1.69 23.96
N PHE A 196 10.89 2.31 23.83
CA PHE A 196 11.93 1.89 22.89
C PHE A 196 13.07 1.18 23.62
N ARG A 197 13.19 -0.14 23.46
CA ARG A 197 14.31 -0.89 24.06
C ARG A 197 15.59 -0.63 23.30
N VAL A 198 16.71 -0.50 24.03
CA VAL A 198 18.03 -0.30 23.44
C VAL A 198 18.90 -1.52 23.74
N ARG A 199 19.52 -2.07 22.68
CA ARG A 199 20.46 -3.18 22.80
C ARG A 199 21.82 -2.77 22.28
N GLU A 200 22.84 -2.91 23.11
CA GLU A 200 24.21 -2.64 22.71
C GLU A 200 24.71 -3.67 21.69
N ALA A 201 25.47 -3.20 20.71
CA ALA A 201 26.17 -4.02 19.74
C ALA A 201 27.65 -4.11 20.14
N ARG A 202 28.06 -5.22 20.73
CA ARG A 202 29.45 -5.45 21.18
C ARG A 202 30.16 -6.46 20.27
N ALA A 203 31.44 -6.22 20.01
CA ALA A 203 32.33 -7.18 19.37
C ALA A 203 32.54 -8.40 20.30
N SER A 204 33.08 -9.50 19.75
CA SER A 204 33.51 -10.66 20.55
C SER A 204 34.53 -10.30 21.63
N THR A 205 35.28 -9.22 21.44
CA THR A 205 36.24 -8.66 22.41
C THR A 205 35.59 -7.83 23.52
N GLY A 206 34.26 -7.67 23.51
CA GLY A 206 33.50 -6.84 24.46
C GLY A 206 33.44 -5.35 24.10
N LYS A 207 34.21 -4.90 23.10
CA LYS A 207 34.23 -3.51 22.63
C LYS A 207 32.86 -3.12 22.07
N LEU A 208 32.34 -1.97 22.51
CA LEU A 208 31.09 -1.41 21.99
C LEU A 208 31.30 -0.86 20.57
N ASN A 209 30.57 -1.40 19.61
CA ASN A 209 30.63 -1.03 18.19
C ASN A 209 29.42 -0.20 17.74
N GLY A 210 28.32 -0.24 18.48
CA GLY A 210 27.09 0.45 18.14
C GLY A 210 25.95 0.05 19.07
N TYR A 211 24.73 0.35 18.66
CA TYR A 211 23.54 -0.08 19.37
C TYR A 211 22.35 -0.16 18.41
N TYR A 212 21.32 -0.85 18.88
CA TYR A 212 20.06 -1.07 18.21
C TYR A 212 18.93 -0.48 19.04
N VAL A 213 17.87 -0.01 18.38
CA VAL A 213 16.65 0.48 19.02
C VAL A 213 15.47 -0.34 18.49
N THR A 214 14.71 -0.94 19.39
CA THR A 214 13.49 -1.68 19.05
C THR A 214 12.31 -0.72 19.01
N SER A 215 11.60 -0.65 17.87
CA SER A 215 10.34 0.07 17.75
C SER A 215 9.26 -0.55 18.63
N ARG A 216 8.19 0.20 18.87
CA ARG A 216 7.01 -0.30 19.60
C ARG A 216 6.32 -1.48 18.90
N SER A 217 6.49 -1.59 17.57
CA SER A 217 6.05 -2.74 16.78
C SER A 217 6.96 -3.98 16.91
N GLY A 218 8.03 -3.90 17.71
CA GLY A 218 8.98 -4.99 17.93
C GLY A 218 10.09 -5.10 16.88
N THR A 219 10.16 -4.19 15.91
CA THR A 219 11.20 -4.22 14.86
C THR A 219 12.46 -3.53 15.36
N GLU A 220 13.62 -4.18 15.21
CA GLU A 220 14.90 -3.65 15.68
C GLU A 220 15.64 -2.91 14.55
N TYR A 221 16.12 -1.69 14.82
CA TYR A 221 16.89 -0.87 13.87
C TYR A 221 18.26 -0.52 14.44
N LYS A 222 19.32 -0.62 13.63
CA LYS A 222 20.64 -0.08 13.98
C LYS A 222 20.55 1.45 14.08
N ALA A 223 21.32 2.04 14.99
CA ALA A 223 21.45 3.49 15.09
C ALA A 223 21.80 4.16 13.74
N SER A 224 22.64 3.51 12.92
CA SER A 224 22.99 3.98 11.58
C SER A 224 21.85 3.94 10.56
N GLU A 225 20.88 3.05 10.74
CA GLU A 225 19.67 2.98 9.90
C GLU A 225 18.67 4.08 10.26
N ILE A 226 18.62 4.47 11.53
CA ILE A 226 17.80 5.61 12.00
C ILE A 226 18.41 6.94 11.51
N GLY A 227 19.73 7.04 11.52
CA GLY A 227 20.45 8.13 10.85
C GLY A 227 21.92 8.20 11.25
N LYS A 228 22.78 8.64 10.32
CA LYS A 228 24.24 8.75 10.56
C LYS A 228 24.59 9.61 11.78
N GLY A 229 23.79 10.63 12.07
CA GLY A 229 23.95 11.51 13.24
C GLY A 229 23.70 10.82 14.59
N TYR A 230 23.05 9.66 14.60
CA TYR A 230 22.75 8.91 15.83
C TYR A 230 23.73 7.77 16.09
N THR A 231 24.78 7.58 15.26
CA THR A 231 25.81 6.60 15.61
C THR A 231 26.64 7.09 16.79
N LEU A 232 27.27 6.17 17.53
CA LEU A 232 28.14 6.51 18.66
C LEU A 232 29.22 7.56 18.30
N ALA A 233 29.70 7.54 17.05
CA ALA A 233 30.70 8.49 16.56
C ALA A 233 30.18 9.92 16.33
N HIS A 234 28.87 10.11 16.15
CA HIS A 234 28.30 11.42 15.76
C HIS A 234 27.24 11.95 16.74
N ILE A 235 26.71 11.11 17.64
CA ILE A 235 25.56 11.47 18.48
C ILE A 235 25.83 12.65 19.42
N GLU A 236 27.05 12.80 19.93
CA GLU A 236 27.45 13.98 20.70
C GLU A 236 27.40 15.28 19.87
N LYS A 237 27.83 15.21 18.60
CA LYS A 237 27.74 16.36 17.69
C LYS A 237 26.28 16.70 17.39
N THR A 238 25.45 15.69 17.16
CA THR A 238 24.00 15.85 16.98
C THR A 238 23.36 16.52 18.20
N GLN A 239 23.71 16.07 19.42
CA GLN A 239 23.23 16.66 20.67
C GLN A 239 23.58 18.15 20.77
N LYS A 240 24.86 18.51 20.53
CA LYS A 240 25.32 19.91 20.57
C LYS A 240 24.54 20.79 19.59
N ASN A 241 24.31 20.30 18.37
CA ASN A 241 23.54 21.03 17.35
C ASN A 241 22.08 21.23 17.76
N LEU A 242 21.43 20.21 18.32
CA LEU A 242 20.05 20.30 18.80
C LEU A 242 19.89 21.34 19.93
N LYS A 243 20.86 21.42 20.84
CA LYS A 243 20.88 22.43 21.91
C LYS A 243 21.12 23.85 21.40
N TYR A 244 22.05 24.02 20.47
CA TYR A 244 22.29 25.34 19.88
C TYR A 244 21.04 25.87 19.18
N ASN A 245 20.33 25.00 18.44
CA ASN A 245 19.10 25.35 17.74
C ASN A 245 17.90 25.61 18.67
N SER A 246 17.82 24.96 19.84
CA SER A 246 16.78 25.26 20.82
C SER A 246 17.03 26.60 21.53
N ILE A 247 18.29 26.90 21.82
CA ILE A 247 18.72 28.19 22.39
C ILE A 247 18.45 29.32 21.38
N SER A 248 18.90 29.21 20.14
CA SER A 248 18.72 30.26 19.12
C SER A 248 17.26 30.56 18.81
N ARG A 249 16.37 29.56 18.81
CA ARG A 249 14.91 29.74 18.71
C ARG A 249 14.31 30.49 19.89
N ASN A 250 14.81 30.27 21.11
CA ASN A 250 14.34 30.97 22.31
C ASN A 250 14.81 32.44 22.34
N TYR A 251 15.98 32.76 21.76
CA TYR A 251 16.49 34.14 21.70
C TYR A 251 16.01 34.93 20.46
N GLY A 252 15.47 34.28 19.43
CA GLY A 252 14.99 34.91 18.20
C GLY A 252 13.69 35.72 18.30
N ASN A 253 13.02 35.73 19.47
CA ASN A 253 11.76 36.45 19.70
C ASN A 253 11.91 37.78 20.48
N THR A 254 13.13 38.25 20.76
CA THR A 254 13.31 39.44 21.62
C THR A 254 14.35 40.42 21.10
N LEU A 255 14.19 40.91 19.87
CA LEU A 255 14.84 42.16 19.44
C LEU A 255 13.88 42.99 18.58
N LYS A 256 13.08 43.87 19.22
CA LYS A 256 12.69 45.13 18.58
C LYS A 256 13.72 46.19 18.98
N PRO A 257 14.32 46.93 18.03
CA PRO A 257 15.29 47.97 18.35
C PRO A 257 14.64 49.07 19.19
N LYS A 258 15.23 49.40 20.33
CA LYS A 258 15.19 50.77 20.85
C LYS A 258 16.12 51.56 19.94
N ASP A 259 15.58 52.57 19.27
CA ASP A 259 16.20 53.88 19.08
C ASP A 259 15.30 54.72 18.17
N GLY A 260 14.60 55.67 18.79
CA GLY A 260 14.00 56.81 18.12
C GLY A 260 14.61 58.06 18.74
N GLY A 261 15.74 58.49 18.17
CA GLY A 261 16.51 59.64 18.60
C GLY A 261 15.79 60.97 18.40
N LEU A 262 16.29 61.96 19.13
CA LEU A 262 15.97 63.37 19.01
C LEU A 262 16.02 63.86 17.55
N HIS A 263 15.08 64.74 17.20
CA HIS A 263 15.30 65.77 16.21
C HIS A 263 14.72 67.11 16.70
N LEU A 264 15.65 68.08 16.79
CA LEU A 264 15.54 69.55 16.88
C LEU A 264 14.75 70.15 18.04
#